data_AF-A0A2W4NFE0-F1
#
_entry.id   AF-A0A2W4NFE0-F1
#
_cell.length_a   1.000
_cell.length_b   1.000
_cell.length_c   1.000
_cell.angle_alpha   90.00
_cell.angle_beta   90.00
_cell.angle_gamma   90.00
#
_symmetry.space_group_name_H-M   'P 1'
#
loop_
_entity.id
_entity.type
_entity.pdbx_description
1 polymer ?
#
loop_
_entity_poly.entity_id
_entity_poly.type
_entity_poly.pdbx_seq_one_letter_code
_entity_poly.pdbx_strand_id
1 'polypeptide(L)'
;MPRSTYPAGRIGYLRWRTDLAKQHAATAREVLTRVGYDEATIAAVERINLKRNLRGDPDVQTMEDALCLSFLEHEFAAFASAHDPEKTVAILQKTWRKMSPRAREIALTLELPDSARDLVVRALAAGSAESEPRTTDETE
;
A
#
# COMPACT_ATOMS: atom_id res chain seq x y z
N MET A 1 19.19 2.03 0.41
CA MET A 1 19.47 3.25 1.22
C MET A 1 18.87 3.13 2.62
N PRO A 2 19.64 3.36 3.71
CA PRO A 2 19.13 3.26 5.08
C PRO A 2 18.13 4.38 5.44
N ARG A 3 17.07 4.07 6.20
CA ARG A 3 16.10 5.09 6.69
C ARG A 3 16.77 6.15 7.56
N SER A 4 17.83 5.80 8.30
CA SER A 4 18.56 6.69 9.21
C SER A 4 19.29 7.83 8.50
N THR A 5 19.51 7.77 7.17
CA THR A 5 20.15 8.85 6.41
C THR A 5 19.19 9.99 6.04
N TYR A 6 17.94 9.93 6.49
CA TYR A 6 16.91 10.93 6.24
C TYR A 6 16.40 11.55 7.54
N PRO A 7 15.99 12.84 7.56
CA PRO A 7 15.45 13.47 8.75
C PRO A 7 14.32 12.68 9.42
N ALA A 8 14.18 12.83 10.74
CA ALA A 8 13.06 12.26 11.47
C ALA A 8 11.72 12.87 11.04
N GLY A 9 10.62 12.24 11.43
CA GLY A 9 9.27 12.71 11.12
C GLY A 9 8.79 12.38 9.71
N ARG A 10 7.57 12.85 9.41
CA ARG A 10 6.80 12.48 8.23
C ARG A 10 7.46 12.89 6.91
N ILE A 11 8.00 14.11 6.85
CA ILE A 11 8.61 14.65 5.62
C ILE A 11 9.83 13.81 5.23
N GLY A 12 10.75 13.54 6.17
CA GLY A 12 11.92 12.72 5.92
C GLY A 12 11.56 11.29 5.53
N TYR A 13 10.54 10.70 6.15
CA TYR A 13 10.02 9.38 5.77
C TYR A 13 9.47 9.35 4.33
N LEU A 14 8.66 10.34 3.94
CA LEU A 14 8.08 10.40 2.59
C LEU A 14 9.15 10.62 1.52
N ARG A 15 10.16 11.44 1.82
CA ARG A 15 11.32 11.63 0.93
C ARG A 15 12.10 10.34 0.77
N TRP A 16 12.46 9.68 1.87
CA TRP A 16 13.13 8.38 1.86
C TRP A 16 12.36 7.35 1.03
N ARG A 17 11.05 7.22 1.25
CA ARG A 17 10.21 6.25 0.52
C ARG A 17 10.21 6.51 -0.97
N THR A 18 10.14 7.78 -1.37
CA THR A 18 10.18 8.20 -2.78
C THR A 18 11.51 7.87 -3.42
N ASP A 19 12.62 8.21 -2.75
CA ASP A 19 13.96 7.98 -3.29
C ASP A 19 14.29 6.47 -3.34
N LEU A 20 13.84 5.71 -2.34
CA LEU A 20 13.98 4.26 -2.31
C LEU A 20 13.26 3.59 -3.49
N ALA A 21 12.03 4.01 -3.80
CA ALA A 21 11.31 3.49 -4.96
C ALA A 21 12.04 3.79 -6.29
N LYS A 22 12.60 5.00 -6.43
CA LYS A 22 13.43 5.36 -7.59
C LYS A 22 14.69 4.51 -7.69
N GLN A 23 15.37 4.27 -6.56
CA GLN A 23 16.55 3.41 -6.51
C GLN A 23 16.20 2.00 -7.00
N HIS A 24 15.12 1.40 -6.48
CA HIS A 24 14.71 0.05 -6.88
C HIS A 24 14.32 -0.05 -8.36
N ALA A 25 13.62 0.97 -8.89
CA ALA A 25 13.30 1.02 -10.32
C ALA A 25 14.58 1.08 -11.19
N ALA A 26 15.55 1.91 -10.81
CA ALA A 26 16.83 2.02 -11.51
C ALA A 26 17.64 0.70 -11.45
N THR A 27 17.68 0.06 -10.29
CA THR A 27 18.33 -1.26 -10.14
C THR A 27 17.64 -2.33 -10.99
N ALA A 28 16.30 -2.35 -11.03
CA ALA A 28 15.57 -3.29 -11.87
C ALA A 28 15.87 -3.07 -13.35
N ARG A 29 15.88 -1.82 -13.83
CA ARG A 29 16.30 -1.48 -15.20
C ARG A 29 17.70 -2.02 -15.50
N GLU A 30 18.69 -1.71 -14.66
CA GLU A 30 20.08 -2.16 -14.85
C GLU A 30 20.17 -3.68 -15.02
N VAL A 31 19.50 -4.44 -14.14
CA VAL A 31 19.48 -5.90 -14.20
C VAL A 31 18.82 -6.40 -15.48
N LEU A 32 17.65 -5.86 -15.82
CA LEU A 32 16.87 -6.29 -16.99
C LEU A 32 17.58 -5.96 -18.30
N THR A 33 18.21 -4.79 -18.41
CA THR A 33 19.06 -4.42 -19.54
C THR A 33 20.22 -5.41 -19.69
N ARG A 34 20.91 -5.75 -18.59
CA ARG A 34 22.06 -6.66 -18.62
C ARG A 34 21.69 -8.07 -19.08
N VAL A 35 20.49 -8.55 -18.75
CA VAL A 35 20.02 -9.89 -19.17
C VAL A 35 19.27 -9.88 -20.51
N GLY A 36 19.16 -8.72 -21.17
CA GLY A 36 18.69 -8.61 -22.55
C GLY A 36 17.17 -8.43 -22.74
N TYR A 37 16.43 -7.97 -21.73
CA TYR A 37 15.01 -7.60 -21.92
C TYR A 37 14.86 -6.32 -22.76
N ASP A 38 13.75 -6.22 -23.48
CA ASP A 38 13.42 -5.04 -24.27
C ASP A 38 12.99 -3.82 -23.41
N GLU A 39 13.01 -2.63 -24.03
CA GLU A 39 12.67 -1.38 -23.33
C GLU A 39 11.19 -1.36 -22.89
N ALA A 40 10.30 -2.04 -23.62
CA ALA A 40 8.88 -2.11 -23.26
C ALA A 40 8.68 -2.84 -21.91
N THR A 41 9.36 -3.97 -21.74
CA THR A 41 9.36 -4.76 -20.50
C THR A 41 10.02 -4.00 -19.36
N ILE A 42 11.19 -3.39 -19.63
CA ILE A 42 11.90 -2.58 -18.64
C ILE A 42 11.00 -1.44 -18.14
N ALA A 43 10.39 -0.69 -19.05
CA ALA A 43 9.49 0.42 -18.71
C ALA A 43 8.25 -0.06 -17.93
N ALA A 44 7.72 -1.26 -18.22
CA ALA A 44 6.62 -1.85 -17.46
C ALA A 44 7.03 -2.15 -16.01
N VAL A 45 8.19 -2.79 -15.81
CA VAL A 45 8.71 -3.07 -14.46
C VAL A 45 9.01 -1.80 -13.67
N GLU A 46 9.53 -0.75 -14.33
CA GLU A 46 9.70 0.55 -13.69
C GLU A 46 8.37 1.18 -13.26
N ARG A 47 7.32 1.09 -14.07
CA ARG A 47 5.97 1.58 -13.69
C ARG A 47 5.44 0.85 -12.45
N ILE A 48 5.61 -0.47 -12.39
CA ILE A 48 5.21 -1.31 -11.25
C ILE A 48 5.98 -0.91 -9.99
N ASN A 49 7.32 -0.87 -10.04
CA ASN A 49 8.15 -0.49 -8.89
C ASN A 49 7.82 0.91 -8.34
N LEU A 50 7.55 1.85 -9.25
CA LEU A 50 7.17 3.22 -8.89
C LEU A 50 5.70 3.38 -8.53
N LYS A 51 4.89 2.32 -8.68
CA LYS A 51 3.44 2.29 -8.46
C LYS A 51 2.71 3.39 -9.24
N ARG A 52 3.17 3.67 -10.47
CA ARG A 52 2.62 4.73 -11.33
C ARG A 52 1.27 4.29 -11.88
N ASN A 53 0.28 5.18 -11.85
CA ASN A 53 -1.07 4.90 -12.36
C ASN A 53 -1.79 3.74 -11.64
N LEU A 54 -1.59 3.60 -10.31
CA LEU A 54 -2.38 2.67 -9.50
C LEU A 54 -3.89 2.90 -9.73
N ARG A 55 -4.64 1.81 -9.93
CA ARG A 55 -6.05 1.73 -10.40
C ARG A 55 -6.29 1.96 -11.90
N GLY A 56 -5.32 2.53 -12.62
CA GLY A 56 -5.42 2.73 -14.08
C GLY A 56 -4.56 1.79 -14.90
N ASP A 57 -3.53 1.19 -14.31
CA ASP A 57 -2.65 0.18 -14.94
C ASP A 57 -2.89 -1.19 -14.26
N PRO A 58 -3.35 -2.21 -15.02
CA PRO A 58 -3.66 -3.53 -14.47
C PRO A 58 -2.48 -4.21 -13.78
N ASP A 59 -1.27 -4.12 -14.32
CA ASP A 59 -0.10 -4.80 -13.75
C ASP A 59 0.33 -4.16 -12.43
N VAL A 60 0.23 -2.82 -12.37
CA VAL A 60 0.48 -2.06 -11.14
C VAL A 60 -0.57 -2.39 -10.09
N GLN A 61 -1.84 -2.53 -10.48
CA GLN A 61 -2.92 -2.91 -9.58
C GLN A 61 -2.74 -4.33 -9.05
N THR A 62 -2.41 -5.30 -9.91
CA THR A 62 -2.15 -6.69 -9.52
C THR A 62 -1.01 -6.78 -8.51
N MET A 63 0.08 -6.04 -8.73
CA MET A 63 1.19 -6.01 -7.78
C MET A 63 0.80 -5.38 -6.43
N GLU A 64 0.05 -4.26 -6.43
CA GLU A 64 -0.40 -3.65 -5.18
C GLU A 64 -1.37 -4.55 -4.41
N ASP A 65 -2.27 -5.24 -5.13
CA ASP A 65 -3.18 -6.23 -4.54
C ASP A 65 -2.41 -7.37 -3.88
N ALA A 66 -1.43 -7.95 -4.58
CA ALA A 66 -0.58 -9.02 -4.04
C ALA A 66 0.20 -8.55 -2.79
N LEU A 67 0.75 -7.34 -2.81
CA LEU A 67 1.45 -6.77 -1.65
C LEU A 67 0.50 -6.58 -0.44
N CYS A 68 -0.72 -6.09 -0.67
CA CYS A 68 -1.70 -5.91 0.40
C CYS A 68 -2.16 -7.24 0.98
N LEU A 69 -2.44 -8.23 0.13
CA LEU A 69 -2.86 -9.57 0.55
C LEU A 69 -1.74 -10.28 1.31
N SER A 70 -0.50 -10.24 0.80
CA SER A 70 0.66 -10.81 1.50
C SER A 70 0.85 -10.21 2.89
N PHE A 71 0.68 -8.89 3.03
CA PHE A 71 0.73 -8.23 4.34
C PHE A 71 -0.37 -8.76 5.27
N LEU A 72 -1.61 -8.83 4.78
CA LEU A 72 -2.75 -9.31 5.57
C LEU A 72 -2.58 -10.76 6.02
N GLU A 73 -2.08 -11.62 5.13
CA GLU A 73 -1.96 -13.05 5.39
C GLU A 73 -0.77 -13.39 6.30
N HIS A 74 0.39 -12.76 6.09
CA HIS A 74 1.63 -13.22 6.71
C HIS A 74 2.16 -12.31 7.83
N GLU A 75 1.82 -11.02 7.80
CA GLU A 75 2.46 -10.02 8.66
C GLU A 75 1.48 -9.33 9.61
N PHE A 76 0.21 -9.25 9.22
CA PHE A 76 -0.76 -8.38 9.87
C PHE A 76 -1.04 -8.76 11.33
N ALA A 77 -1.15 -10.05 11.66
CA ALA A 77 -1.42 -10.48 13.04
C ALA A 77 -0.30 -10.02 14.00
N ALA A 78 0.97 -10.24 13.60
CA ALA A 78 2.12 -9.77 14.36
C ALA A 78 2.17 -8.24 14.41
N PHE A 79 1.92 -7.58 13.27
CA PHE A 79 1.84 -6.12 13.20
C PHE A 79 0.79 -5.56 14.19
N ALA A 80 -0.41 -6.12 14.21
CA ALA A 80 -1.51 -5.70 15.06
C ALA A 80 -1.18 -5.88 16.54
N SER A 81 -0.53 -6.99 16.93
CA SER A 81 -0.12 -7.23 18.31
C SER A 81 0.94 -6.22 18.83
N ALA A 82 1.74 -5.66 17.91
CA ALA A 82 2.83 -4.74 18.23
C ALA A 82 2.44 -3.26 18.19
N HIS A 83 1.19 -2.94 17.81
CA HIS A 83 0.76 -1.57 17.54
C HIS A 83 -0.59 -1.25 18.16
N ASP A 84 -0.74 0.03 18.50
CA ASP A 84 -2.00 0.61 18.96
C ASP A 84 -3.18 0.28 17.99
N PRO A 85 -4.36 -0.13 18.51
CA PRO A 85 -5.51 -0.51 17.70
C PRO A 85 -5.98 0.58 16.73
N GLU A 86 -6.03 1.84 17.16
CA GLU A 86 -6.49 2.98 16.35
C GLU A 86 -5.53 3.22 15.19
N LYS A 87 -4.22 3.17 15.48
CA LYS A 87 -3.18 3.25 14.44
C LYS A 87 -3.29 2.08 13.45
N THR A 88 -3.55 0.88 13.94
CA THR A 88 -3.69 -0.33 13.12
C THR A 88 -4.90 -0.24 12.20
N VAL A 89 -6.05 0.19 12.72
CA VAL A 89 -7.26 0.47 11.94
C VAL A 89 -6.99 1.50 10.84
N ALA A 90 -6.32 2.61 11.18
CA ALA A 90 -5.98 3.64 10.19
C ALA A 90 -5.03 3.13 9.08
N ILE A 91 -4.19 2.14 9.37
CA ILE A 91 -3.34 1.47 8.37
C ILE A 91 -4.16 0.52 7.52
N LEU A 92 -5.02 -0.31 8.11
CA LEU A 92 -5.93 -1.19 7.39
C LEU A 92 -6.80 -0.42 6.39
N GLN A 93 -7.38 0.71 6.79
CA GLN A 93 -8.15 1.57 5.88
C GLN A 93 -7.31 2.10 4.70
N LYS A 94 -6.04 2.42 4.93
CA LYS A 94 -5.11 2.85 3.87
C LYS A 94 -4.74 1.69 2.95
N THR A 95 -4.59 0.49 3.48
CA THR A 95 -4.34 -0.75 2.71
C THR A 95 -5.56 -1.06 1.84
N TRP A 96 -6.76 -1.12 2.45
CA TRP A 96 -8.02 -1.44 1.76
C TRP A 96 -8.33 -0.51 0.59
N ARG A 97 -8.08 0.80 0.75
CA ARG A 97 -8.32 1.80 -0.31
C ARG A 97 -7.48 1.58 -1.56
N LYS A 98 -6.33 0.90 -1.47
CA LYS A 98 -5.46 0.64 -2.63
C LYS A 98 -5.82 -0.64 -3.38
N MET A 99 -6.50 -1.56 -2.70
CA MET A 99 -6.89 -2.85 -3.24
C MET A 99 -8.04 -2.72 -4.24
N SER A 100 -8.02 -3.56 -5.26
CA SER A 100 -9.14 -3.78 -6.17
C SER A 100 -10.33 -4.45 -5.45
N PRO A 101 -11.55 -4.40 -6.03
CA PRO A 101 -12.69 -5.14 -5.49
C PRO A 101 -12.40 -6.63 -5.30
N ARG A 102 -11.79 -7.29 -6.31
CA ARG A 102 -11.40 -8.70 -6.25
C ARG A 102 -10.44 -8.99 -5.10
N ALA A 103 -9.43 -8.15 -4.90
CA ALA A 103 -8.49 -8.35 -3.81
C ALA A 103 -9.16 -8.18 -2.44
N ARG A 104 -10.12 -7.27 -2.30
CA ARG A 104 -10.90 -7.12 -1.06
C ARG A 104 -11.76 -8.35 -0.77
N GLU A 105 -12.34 -8.97 -1.80
CA GLU A 105 -13.08 -10.24 -1.65
C GLU A 105 -12.15 -11.34 -1.13
N ILE A 106 -10.95 -11.49 -1.72
CA ILE A 106 -9.93 -12.45 -1.25
C ILE A 106 -9.49 -12.14 0.19
N ALA A 107 -9.31 -10.86 0.53
CA ALA A 107 -8.89 -10.47 1.87
C ALA A 107 -9.88 -10.91 2.95
N LEU A 108 -11.18 -10.93 2.64
CA LEU A 108 -12.23 -11.38 3.57
C LEU A 108 -12.22 -12.89 3.78
N THR A 109 -11.64 -13.67 2.87
CA THR A 109 -11.52 -15.13 3.00
C THR A 109 -10.25 -15.57 3.74
N LEU A 110 -9.35 -14.65 4.10
CA LEU A 110 -8.12 -14.99 4.80
C LEU A 110 -8.39 -15.54 6.21
N GLU A 111 -7.61 -16.55 6.59
CA GLU A 111 -7.61 -17.11 7.94
C GLU A 111 -6.78 -16.22 8.86
N LEU A 112 -7.45 -15.34 9.59
CA LEU A 112 -6.85 -14.46 10.59
C LEU A 112 -7.29 -14.89 12.00
N PRO A 113 -6.40 -14.77 13.02
CA PRO A 113 -6.81 -14.87 14.42
C PRO A 113 -7.92 -13.87 14.74
N ASP A 114 -8.80 -14.22 15.68
CA ASP A 114 -10.00 -13.42 16.00
C ASP A 114 -9.66 -11.95 16.31
N SER A 115 -8.62 -11.70 17.11
CA SER A 115 -8.18 -10.34 17.46
C SER A 115 -7.75 -9.50 16.24
N ALA A 116 -7.14 -10.12 15.23
CA ALA A 116 -6.77 -9.47 14.00
C ALA A 116 -8.00 -9.26 13.09
N ARG A 117 -8.91 -10.24 13.04
CA ARG A 117 -10.16 -10.15 12.30
C ARG A 117 -11.05 -9.02 12.81
N ASP A 118 -11.14 -8.82 14.12
CA ASP A 118 -11.91 -7.73 14.74
C ASP A 118 -11.43 -6.35 14.28
N LEU A 119 -10.11 -6.17 14.12
CA LEU A 119 -9.54 -4.93 13.61
C LEU A 119 -9.89 -4.69 12.14
N VAL A 120 -9.96 -5.75 11.33
CA VAL A 120 -10.46 -5.66 9.94
C VAL A 120 -11.92 -5.21 9.94
N VAL A 121 -12.79 -5.84 10.73
CA VAL A 121 -14.21 -5.46 10.83
C VAL A 121 -14.34 -4.00 11.27
N ARG A 122 -13.62 -3.58 12.31
CA ARG A 122 -13.61 -2.20 12.80
C ARG A 122 -13.16 -1.21 11.72
N ALA A 123 -12.13 -1.56 10.94
CA ALA A 123 -11.63 -0.71 9.85
C ALA A 123 -12.66 -0.51 8.74
N LEU A 124 -13.45 -1.55 8.41
CA LEU A 124 -14.48 -1.49 7.40
C LEU A 124 -15.74 -0.76 7.87
N ALA A 125 -16.13 -0.91 9.14
CA ALA A 125 -17.29 -0.23 9.70
C ALA A 125 -17.09 1.30 9.75
N ALA A 126 -15.90 1.76 10.14
CA ALA A 126 -15.59 3.20 10.22
C ALA A 126 -15.46 3.89 8.85
N GLY A 127 -15.15 3.13 7.78
CA GLY A 127 -15.07 3.67 6.42
C GLY A 127 -16.42 3.99 5.78
N SER A 128 -17.52 3.48 6.34
CA SER A 128 -18.89 3.71 5.87
C SER A 128 -19.48 5.04 6.36
N ALA A 129 -18.82 5.75 7.27
CA ALA A 129 -19.32 6.98 7.89
C ALA A 129 -18.82 8.28 7.22
N GLU A 130 -17.93 8.21 6.23
CA GLU A 130 -17.29 9.40 5.62
C GLU A 130 -17.85 9.78 4.22
N SER A 131 -19.04 9.29 3.85
CA SER A 131 -19.70 9.61 2.57
C SER A 131 -20.72 10.76 2.63
N GLU A 132 -20.69 11.60 3.67
CA GLU A 132 -21.46 12.85 3.66
C GLU A 132 -20.61 14.00 3.10
N PRO A 133 -21.11 14.74 2.08
CA PRO A 133 -20.40 15.92 1.59
C PRO A 133 -20.39 16.96 2.71
N ARG A 134 -19.18 17.35 3.11
CA ARG A 134 -18.96 18.46 4.03
C ARG A 134 -19.39 19.73 3.30
N THR A 135 -20.60 20.20 3.59
CA THR A 135 -21.09 21.51 3.18
C THR A 135 -20.09 22.56 3.65
N THR A 136 -19.46 23.24 2.71
CA THR A 136 -18.73 24.48 2.97
C THR A 136 -19.77 25.53 3.36
N ASP A 137 -19.85 25.82 4.66
CA ASP A 137 -20.44 27.07 5.14
C ASP A 137 -19.28 28.05 5.34
N GLU A 138 -19.05 28.86 4.30
CA GLU A 138 -18.31 30.12 4.39
C GLU A 138 -19.31 31.21 4.02
N THR A 139 -19.83 31.90 5.03
CA THR A 139 -20.36 33.26 4.89
C THR A 139 -19.90 34.09 6.09
N GLU A 140 -19.05 35.08 5.78
CA GLU A 140 -18.60 36.26 6.54
C GLU A 140 -17.72 36.09 7.81
#